data_AF-A0A3M2KZ25-F1
#
_entry.id   AF-A0A3M2KZ25-F1
#
_cell.length_a   1.000
_cell.length_b   1.000
_cell.length_c   1.000
_cell.angle_alpha   90.00
_cell.angle_beta   90.00
_cell.angle_gamma   90.00
#
_symmetry.space_group_name_H-M   'P 1'
#
loop_
_entity.id
_entity.type
_entity.pdbx_description
1 polymer ?
#
loop_
_entity_poly.entity_id
_entity_poly.type
_entity_poly.pdbx_seq_one_letter_code
_entity_poly.pdbx_strand_id
1 'polypeptide(L)'
;MPYMQNSDVTANLVHRAADLRRRRETGRSRIVGLVWLAVAAVVGAFLAFIWGPDRQNSTAAPQCDGQVMARGDRCVITSHGSSNTYSYDQMVHNGHSDGQFTMILGYVVLALAVALVVPVFLRLDPAKPWGTPIPTPCPQCGRNGLQEKKIALRHKKGRTTYNWTALVTVCTGGCDFSHVRKP
;
A
#
# COMPACT_ATOMS: atom_id res chain seq x y z
N MET A 1 43.48 9.60 6.37
CA MET A 1 43.02 8.25 6.77
C MET A 1 41.62 8.36 7.40
N PRO A 2 40.55 7.96 6.71
CA PRO A 2 39.17 8.21 7.14
C PRO A 2 38.64 7.07 8.01
N TYR A 3 38.95 7.07 9.31
CA TYR A 3 38.41 6.09 10.27
C TYR A 3 37.19 6.60 11.07
N MET A 4 36.93 7.91 11.10
CA MET A 4 35.79 8.47 11.84
C MET A 4 34.44 8.34 11.14
N GLN A 5 34.39 8.08 9.82
CA GLN A 5 33.11 8.03 9.10
C GLN A 5 32.35 6.69 9.27
N ASN A 6 33.03 5.64 9.75
CA ASN A 6 32.42 4.32 9.91
C ASN A 6 31.56 4.20 11.17
N SER A 7 31.89 4.89 12.27
CA SER A 7 31.15 4.79 13.54
C SER A 7 29.72 5.34 13.44
N ASP A 8 29.54 6.45 12.73
CA ASP A 8 28.20 7.04 12.55
C ASP A 8 27.32 6.16 11.66
N VAL A 9 27.91 5.54 10.63
CA VAL A 9 27.19 4.64 9.72
C VAL A 9 26.82 3.34 10.42
N THR A 10 27.74 2.75 11.21
CA THR A 10 27.46 1.54 11.98
C THR A 10 26.42 1.79 13.07
N ALA A 11 26.51 2.92 13.80
CA ALA A 11 25.49 3.31 14.78
C ALA A 11 24.11 3.46 14.14
N ASN A 12 24.03 4.12 12.98
CA ASN A 12 22.77 4.26 12.23
C ASN A 12 22.23 2.91 11.73
N LEU A 13 23.09 1.98 11.31
CA LEU A 13 22.69 0.63 10.91
C LEU A 13 22.12 -0.16 12.09
N VAL A 14 22.78 -0.12 13.25
CA VAL A 14 22.32 -0.79 14.47
C VAL A 14 21.02 -0.18 14.97
N HIS A 15 20.91 1.14 15.02
CA HIS A 15 19.67 1.82 15.40
C HIS A 15 18.53 1.45 14.46
N ARG A 16 18.79 1.39 13.14
CA ARG A 16 17.78 0.98 12.16
C ARG A 16 17.40 -0.50 12.30
N ALA A 17 18.35 -1.37 12.63
CA ALA A 17 18.08 -2.78 12.94
C ALA A 17 17.16 -2.92 14.17
N ALA A 18 17.47 -2.19 15.24
CA ALA A 18 16.69 -2.16 16.47
C ALA A 18 15.28 -1.58 16.25
N ASP A 19 15.15 -0.48 15.49
CA ASP A 19 13.83 0.10 15.17
C ASP A 19 12.98 -0.86 14.31
N LEU A 20 13.59 -1.55 13.33
CA LEU A 20 12.89 -2.57 12.55
C LEU A 20 12.42 -3.75 13.40
N ARG A 21 13.17 -4.11 14.45
CA ARG A 21 12.77 -5.13 15.41
C ARG A 21 11.59 -4.65 16.25
N ARG A 22 11.67 -3.46 16.87
CA ARG A 22 10.56 -2.86 17.65
C ARG A 22 9.29 -2.70 16.82
N ARG A 23 9.39 -2.28 15.56
CA ARG A 23 8.24 -2.15 14.65
C ARG A 23 7.56 -3.49 14.36
N ARG A 24 8.30 -4.60 14.36
CA ARG A 24 7.72 -5.95 14.24
C ARG A 24 7.09 -6.42 15.54
N GLU A 25 7.77 -6.22 16.67
CA GLU A 25 7.26 -6.60 18.00
C GLU A 25 5.94 -5.88 18.33
N THR A 26 5.82 -4.60 17.95
CA THR A 26 4.60 -3.81 18.19
C THR A 26 3.44 -4.14 17.25
N GLY A 27 3.66 -4.89 16.17
CA GLY A 27 2.62 -5.19 15.17
C GLY A 27 2.03 -3.97 14.46
N ARG A 28 2.56 -2.75 14.69
CA ARG A 28 1.98 -1.49 14.20
C ARG A 28 1.91 -1.43 12.68
N SER A 29 2.82 -2.11 11.98
CA SER A 29 2.80 -2.23 10.52
C SER A 29 1.63 -3.09 10.00
N ARG A 30 1.17 -4.09 10.77
CA ARG A 30 -0.06 -4.86 10.46
C ARG A 30 -1.28 -3.97 10.48
N ILE A 31 -1.45 -3.23 11.58
CA ILE A 31 -2.61 -2.37 11.79
C ILE A 31 -2.69 -1.33 10.67
N VAL A 32 -1.58 -0.66 10.34
CA VAL A 32 -1.55 0.32 9.26
C VAL A 32 -1.90 -0.33 7.90
N GLY A 33 -1.34 -1.50 7.59
CA GLY A 33 -1.66 -2.21 6.34
C GLY A 33 -3.13 -2.65 6.25
N LEU A 34 -3.69 -3.18 7.34
CA LEU A 34 -5.09 -3.60 7.42
C LEU A 34 -6.05 -2.41 7.34
N VAL A 35 -5.71 -1.28 7.98
CA VAL A 35 -6.50 -0.04 7.88
C VAL A 35 -6.58 0.43 6.43
N TRP A 36 -5.45 0.47 5.71
CA TRP A 36 -5.45 0.84 4.29
C TRP A 36 -6.26 -0.12 3.42
N LEU A 37 -6.17 -1.43 3.66
CA LEU A 37 -7.00 -2.42 2.95
C LEU A 37 -8.48 -2.27 3.26
N ALA A 38 -8.85 -2.02 4.52
CA ALA A 38 -10.22 -1.77 4.92
C ALA A 38 -10.78 -0.52 4.23
N VAL A 39 -10.01 0.58 4.21
CA VAL A 39 -10.39 1.81 3.49
C VAL A 39 -10.58 1.52 1.99
N ALA A 40 -9.64 0.82 1.35
CA ALA A 40 -9.77 0.45 -0.06
C ALA A 40 -11.00 -0.42 -0.34
N ALA A 41 -11.31 -1.38 0.54
CA ALA A 41 -12.48 -2.23 0.43
C ALA A 41 -13.78 -1.42 0.58
N VAL A 42 -13.86 -0.49 1.54
CA VAL A 42 -15.02 0.40 1.71
C VAL A 42 -15.22 1.27 0.47
N VAL A 43 -14.15 1.85 -0.08
CA VAL A 43 -14.23 2.66 -1.30
C VAL A 43 -14.65 1.81 -2.50
N GLY A 44 -14.07 0.62 -2.67
CA GLY A 44 -14.45 -0.31 -3.75
C GLY A 44 -15.92 -0.73 -3.68
N ALA A 45 -16.40 -1.07 -2.48
CA ALA A 45 -17.81 -1.39 -2.24
C ALA A 45 -18.70 -0.17 -2.53
N PHE A 46 -18.35 1.02 -2.04
CA PHE A 46 -19.10 2.25 -2.28
C PHE A 46 -19.26 2.56 -3.78
N LEU A 47 -18.19 2.43 -4.56
CA LEU A 47 -18.21 2.61 -6.02
C LEU A 47 -19.08 1.54 -6.71
N ALA A 48 -19.00 0.28 -6.27
CA ALA A 48 -19.80 -0.81 -6.82
C ALA A 48 -21.30 -0.67 -6.52
N PHE A 49 -21.66 -0.18 -5.32
CA PHE A 49 -23.05 -0.10 -4.88
C PHE A 49 -23.77 1.19 -5.32
N ILE A 50 -23.10 2.34 -5.38
CA ILE A 50 -23.75 3.60 -5.81
C ILE A 50 -24.14 3.59 -7.28
N TRP A 51 -23.36 2.91 -8.11
CA TRP A 51 -23.65 2.71 -9.53
C TRP A 51 -24.13 1.29 -9.85
N GLY A 52 -24.75 0.66 -8.86
CA GLY A 52 -25.24 -0.71 -8.96
C GLY A 52 -26.24 -0.95 -10.10
N PRO A 53 -26.56 -2.23 -10.37
CA PRO A 53 -27.27 -2.70 -11.56
C PRO A 53 -28.67 -2.08 -11.75
N ASP A 54 -29.30 -1.57 -10.68
CA ASP A 54 -30.59 -0.89 -10.77
C ASP A 54 -30.53 0.37 -11.64
N ARG A 55 -29.40 1.08 -11.70
CA ARG A 55 -29.27 2.24 -12.59
C ARG A 55 -28.93 1.87 -14.04
N GLN A 56 -28.29 0.72 -14.27
CA GLN A 56 -27.98 0.24 -15.63
C GLN A 56 -29.19 -0.42 -16.30
N ASN A 57 -30.06 -1.08 -15.52
CA ASN A 57 -31.29 -1.69 -16.03
C ASN A 57 -32.53 -0.79 -15.89
N SER A 58 -32.35 0.43 -15.38
CA SER A 58 -33.42 1.41 -15.38
C SER A 58 -33.73 1.78 -16.82
N THR A 59 -34.85 1.27 -17.34
CA THR A 59 -35.57 1.82 -18.50
C THR A 59 -36.06 3.25 -18.26
N ALA A 60 -35.54 3.94 -17.25
CA ALA A 60 -35.80 5.33 -16.97
C ALA A 60 -35.26 6.16 -18.13
N ALA A 61 -36.13 6.94 -18.74
CA ALA A 61 -35.75 7.84 -19.80
C ALA A 61 -34.68 8.84 -19.29
N PRO A 62 -33.68 9.19 -20.13
CA PRO A 62 -32.60 10.09 -19.77
C PRO A 62 -33.17 11.46 -19.35
N GLN A 63 -32.50 12.12 -18.41
CA GLN A 63 -32.87 13.45 -17.95
C GLN A 63 -31.93 14.53 -18.51
N CYS A 64 -32.50 15.66 -18.91
CA CYS A 64 -31.80 16.88 -19.32
C CYS A 64 -32.25 18.02 -18.41
N ASP A 65 -31.34 18.65 -17.68
CA ASP A 65 -31.65 19.72 -16.70
C ASP A 65 -32.80 19.36 -15.73
N GLY A 66 -32.88 18.08 -15.34
CA GLY A 66 -33.91 17.56 -14.43
C GLY A 66 -35.26 17.25 -15.08
N GLN A 67 -35.42 17.45 -16.39
CA GLN A 67 -36.59 17.00 -17.15
C GLN A 67 -36.33 15.68 -17.85
N VAL A 68 -37.32 14.79 -17.82
CA VAL A 68 -37.28 13.50 -18.53
C VAL A 68 -37.44 13.76 -20.03
N MET A 69 -36.49 13.28 -20.84
CA MET A 69 -36.54 13.42 -22.29
C MET A 69 -37.41 12.35 -22.94
N ALA A 70 -38.14 12.71 -23.99
CA ALA A 70 -38.81 11.77 -24.88
C ALA A 70 -37.95 11.45 -26.12
N ARG A 71 -38.30 10.36 -26.81
CA ARG A 71 -37.61 9.94 -28.03
C ARG A 71 -37.83 10.99 -29.13
N GLY A 72 -36.75 11.64 -29.56
CA GLY A 72 -36.78 12.76 -30.52
C GLY A 72 -36.35 14.10 -29.93
N ASP A 73 -36.30 14.21 -28.59
CA ASP A 73 -35.84 15.43 -27.92
C ASP A 73 -34.32 15.61 -28.05
N ARG A 74 -33.90 16.87 -27.99
CA ARG A 74 -32.48 17.27 -27.95
C ARG A 74 -32.20 18.00 -26.65
N CYS A 75 -31.16 17.59 -25.95
CA CYS A 75 -30.67 18.26 -24.77
C CYS A 75 -29.50 19.16 -25.14
N VAL A 76 -29.52 20.40 -24.67
CA VAL A 76 -28.39 21.35 -24.82
C VAL A 76 -27.71 21.47 -23.46
N ILE A 77 -26.52 20.90 -23.31
CA ILE A 77 -25.74 21.06 -22.08
C ILE A 77 -24.71 22.15 -22.32
N THR A 78 -24.78 23.23 -21.53
CA THR A 78 -23.79 24.30 -21.57
C THR A 78 -22.80 24.10 -20.42
N SER A 79 -21.55 23.75 -20.75
CA SER A 79 -20.46 23.62 -19.77
C SER A 79 -19.25 24.43 -20.22
N HIS A 80 -18.72 25.24 -19.31
CA HIS A 80 -17.52 26.05 -19.51
C HIS A 80 -17.52 26.88 -20.81
N GLY A 81 -18.64 27.51 -21.14
CA GLY A 81 -18.79 28.38 -22.31
C GLY A 81 -18.94 27.66 -23.65
N SER A 82 -18.97 26.32 -23.66
CA SER A 82 -19.30 25.51 -24.83
C SER A 82 -20.67 24.85 -24.65
N SER A 83 -21.49 24.89 -25.70
CA SER A 83 -22.82 24.30 -25.72
C SER A 83 -22.81 23.07 -26.61
N ASN A 84 -22.99 21.89 -26.02
CA ASN A 84 -23.07 20.62 -26.75
C ASN A 84 -24.53 20.14 -26.78
N THR A 85 -25.03 19.86 -27.98
CA THR A 85 -26.33 19.22 -28.17
C THR A 85 -26.19 17.70 -28.20
N TYR A 86 -26.90 17.01 -27.32
CA TYR A 86 -27.01 15.56 -27.28
C TYR A 86 -28.42 15.13 -27.66
N SER A 87 -28.56 14.16 -28.57
CA SER A 87 -29.84 13.53 -28.85
C SER A 87 -30.23 12.52 -27.75
N TYR A 88 -31.51 12.18 -27.68
CA TYR A 88 -32.02 11.10 -26.81
C TYR A 88 -31.14 9.83 -26.88
N ASP A 89 -30.88 9.31 -28.08
CA ASP A 89 -30.12 8.07 -28.25
C ASP A 89 -28.65 8.21 -27.81
N GLN A 90 -28.04 9.39 -27.98
CA GLN A 90 -26.68 9.67 -27.49
C GLN A 90 -26.62 9.71 -25.96
N MET A 91 -27.62 10.31 -25.30
CA MET A 91 -27.68 10.30 -23.84
C MET A 91 -27.92 8.90 -23.27
N VAL A 92 -28.76 8.10 -23.91
CA VAL A 92 -28.96 6.70 -23.53
C VAL A 92 -27.65 5.91 -23.67
N HIS A 93 -26.91 6.11 -24.77
CA HIS A 93 -25.63 5.44 -24.98
C HIS A 93 -24.56 5.86 -23.97
N ASN A 94 -24.44 7.16 -23.70
CA ASN A 94 -23.45 7.69 -22.75
C ASN A 94 -23.77 7.29 -21.30
N GLY A 95 -25.06 7.28 -20.93
CA GLY A 95 -25.51 6.86 -19.59
C GLY A 95 -25.21 5.39 -19.27
N HIS A 96 -25.26 4.51 -20.28
CA HIS A 96 -24.85 3.10 -20.12
C HIS A 96 -23.34 2.95 -19.93
N SER A 97 -22.53 3.75 -20.64
CA SER A 97 -21.07 3.63 -20.64
C SER A 97 -20.44 4.05 -19.31
N ASP A 98 -20.86 5.20 -18.75
CA ASP A 98 -20.27 5.74 -17.52
C ASP A 98 -20.66 4.94 -16.27
N GLY A 99 -21.90 4.43 -16.22
CA GLY A 99 -22.36 3.57 -15.13
C GLY A 99 -21.65 2.21 -15.11
N GLN A 100 -21.42 1.62 -16.28
CA GLN A 100 -20.73 0.32 -16.43
C GLN A 100 -19.26 0.39 -16.06
N PHE A 101 -18.55 1.39 -16.57
CA PHE A 101 -17.13 1.55 -16.26
C PHE A 101 -16.89 1.64 -14.76
N THR A 102 -17.71 2.43 -14.06
CA THR A 102 -17.45 2.72 -12.65
C THR A 102 -17.87 1.59 -11.71
N MET A 103 -18.90 0.83 -12.08
CA MET A 103 -19.23 -0.45 -11.43
C MET A 103 -18.09 -1.47 -11.58
N ILE A 104 -17.57 -1.66 -12.79
CA ILE A 104 -16.44 -2.57 -13.06
C ILE A 104 -15.21 -2.16 -12.23
N LEU A 105 -14.88 -0.86 -12.23
CA LEU A 105 -13.78 -0.32 -11.44
C LEU A 105 -13.97 -0.62 -9.94
N GLY A 106 -15.18 -0.45 -9.42
CA GLY A 106 -15.53 -0.78 -8.03
C GLY A 106 -15.25 -2.24 -7.67
N TYR A 107 -15.70 -3.19 -8.51
CA TYR A 107 -15.43 -4.62 -8.30
C TYR A 107 -13.95 -4.97 -8.39
N VAL A 108 -13.20 -4.38 -9.33
CA VAL A 108 -11.76 -4.61 -9.47
C VAL A 108 -11.02 -4.14 -8.21
N VAL A 109 -11.35 -2.94 -7.71
CA VAL A 109 -10.75 -2.42 -6.47
C VAL A 109 -11.09 -3.30 -5.27
N LEU A 110 -12.35 -3.73 -5.15
CA LEU A 110 -12.80 -4.61 -4.07
C LEU A 110 -12.08 -5.97 -4.12
N ALA A 111 -12.01 -6.59 -5.29
CA ALA A 111 -11.33 -7.87 -5.50
C ALA A 111 -9.84 -7.78 -5.17
N LEU A 112 -9.18 -6.69 -5.59
CA LEU A 112 -7.78 -6.43 -5.24
C LEU A 112 -7.60 -6.24 -3.73
N ALA A 113 -8.48 -5.49 -3.07
CA ALA A 113 -8.43 -5.29 -1.63
C ALA A 113 -8.50 -6.64 -0.89
N VAL A 114 -9.46 -7.50 -1.27
CA VAL A 114 -9.62 -8.85 -0.69
C VAL A 114 -8.40 -9.74 -0.99
N ALA A 115 -7.92 -9.76 -2.23
CA ALA A 115 -6.77 -10.57 -2.63
C ALA A 115 -5.48 -10.17 -1.87
N LEU A 116 -5.33 -8.88 -1.53
CA LEU A 116 -4.18 -8.37 -0.80
C LEU A 116 -4.24 -8.60 0.72
N VAL A 117 -5.37 -9.01 1.27
CA VAL A 117 -5.50 -9.33 2.71
C VAL A 117 -4.52 -10.43 3.11
N VAL A 118 -4.53 -11.56 2.40
CA VAL A 118 -3.69 -12.73 2.70
C VAL A 118 -2.18 -12.41 2.69
N PRO A 119 -1.60 -11.79 1.64
CA PRO A 119 -0.18 -11.47 1.63
C PRO A 119 0.20 -10.43 2.69
N VAL A 120 -0.70 -9.50 3.06
CA VAL A 120 -0.49 -8.57 4.19
C VAL A 120 -0.40 -9.35 5.50
N PHE A 121 -1.32 -10.28 5.77
CA PHE A 121 -1.27 -11.13 6.97
C PHE A 121 0.01 -11.97 7.05
N LEU A 122 0.39 -12.64 5.95
CA LEU A 122 1.57 -13.51 5.89
C LEU A 122 2.90 -12.75 5.96
N ARG A 123 3.01 -11.57 5.31
CA ARG A 123 4.26 -10.81 5.29
C ARG A 123 4.51 -10.03 6.58
N LEU A 124 3.44 -9.62 7.26
CA LEU A 124 3.54 -8.79 8.45
C LEU A 124 3.51 -9.61 9.74
N ASP A 125 3.74 -10.92 9.67
CA ASP A 125 3.69 -11.81 10.83
C ASP A 125 4.73 -11.49 11.92
N PRO A 126 4.30 -11.15 13.18
CA PRO A 126 5.21 -10.96 14.29
C PRO A 126 5.89 -12.26 14.69
N ALA A 127 5.30 -13.43 14.36
CA ALA A 127 5.95 -14.71 14.56
C ALA A 127 7.12 -14.93 13.58
N LYS A 128 7.21 -14.13 12.48
CA LYS A 128 8.31 -14.27 11.52
C LYS A 128 9.62 -13.74 12.12
N PRO A 129 10.65 -14.59 12.28
CA PRO A 129 11.90 -14.20 12.89
C PRO A 129 12.55 -13.02 12.16
N TRP A 130 13.30 -12.23 12.93
CA TRP A 130 14.07 -11.11 12.42
C TRP A 130 15.33 -11.60 11.71
N GLY A 131 15.18 -12.04 10.46
CA GLY A 131 16.31 -12.52 9.66
C GLY A 131 16.49 -14.04 9.76
N THR A 132 17.68 -14.51 9.44
CA THR A 132 18.05 -15.92 9.46
C THR A 132 18.72 -16.27 10.79
N PRO A 133 18.29 -17.33 11.49
CA PRO A 133 18.95 -17.76 12.71
C PRO A 133 20.36 -18.26 12.39
N ILE A 134 21.33 -17.89 13.22
CA ILE A 134 22.68 -18.43 13.18
C ILE A 134 22.78 -19.49 14.28
N PRO A 135 23.31 -20.69 13.98
CA PRO A 135 23.38 -21.79 14.95
C PRO A 135 24.43 -21.58 16.05
N THR A 136 25.22 -20.51 16.00
CA THR A 136 26.21 -20.21 17.03
C THR A 136 25.57 -19.52 18.24
N PRO A 137 26.07 -19.78 19.45
CA PRO A 137 25.64 -19.07 20.65
C PRO A 137 26.16 -17.63 20.63
N CYS A 138 25.44 -16.72 21.28
CA CYS A 138 25.85 -15.33 21.39
C CYS A 138 27.20 -15.21 22.11
N PRO A 139 28.20 -14.49 21.56
CA PRO A 139 29.51 -14.36 22.19
C PRO A 139 29.47 -13.59 23.52
N GLN A 140 28.44 -12.75 23.73
CA GLN A 140 28.32 -11.93 24.94
C GLN A 140 27.57 -12.65 26.08
N CYS A 141 26.51 -13.39 25.76
CA CYS A 141 25.66 -14.01 26.79
C CYS A 141 25.52 -15.54 26.68
N GLY A 142 26.17 -16.19 25.71
CA GLY A 142 26.17 -17.64 25.52
C GLY A 142 24.83 -18.25 25.08
N ARG A 143 23.76 -17.46 24.98
CA ARG A 143 22.42 -17.93 24.61
C ARG A 143 22.28 -18.14 23.11
N ASN A 144 21.50 -19.15 22.73
CA ASN A 144 21.04 -19.34 21.35
C ASN A 144 20.00 -18.26 21.02
N GLY A 145 20.05 -17.73 19.80
CA GLY A 145 19.20 -16.59 19.39
C GLY A 145 19.95 -15.50 18.63
N LEU A 146 21.12 -15.80 18.07
CA LEU A 146 21.74 -14.93 17.08
C LEU A 146 20.90 -14.97 15.80
N GLN A 147 20.52 -13.80 15.32
CA GLN A 147 19.86 -13.67 14.02
C GLN A 147 20.59 -12.65 13.18
N GLU A 148 20.68 -12.96 11.89
CA GLU A 148 21.36 -12.12 10.91
C GLU A 148 20.41 -11.64 9.84
N LYS A 149 20.56 -10.37 9.46
CA LYS A 149 19.78 -9.77 8.40
C LYS A 149 20.62 -8.80 7.58
N LYS A 150 20.51 -8.92 6.25
CA LYS A 150 21.05 -7.92 5.33
C LYS A 150 20.21 -6.64 5.41
N ILE A 151 20.84 -5.52 5.72
CA ILE A 151 20.22 -4.21 5.81
C ILE A 151 20.89 -3.29 4.78
N ALA A 152 20.06 -2.62 3.99
CA ALA A 152 20.48 -1.55 3.10
C ALA A 152 20.20 -0.20 3.77
N LEU A 153 21.21 0.66 3.87
CA LEU A 153 21.09 2.03 4.33
C LEU A 153 21.38 2.99 3.18
N ARG A 154 20.45 3.89 2.95
CA ARG A 154 20.61 4.98 1.99
C ARG A 154 20.98 6.24 2.77
N HIS A 155 22.21 6.70 2.62
CA HIS A 155 22.75 7.88 3.32
C HIS A 155 22.97 9.01 2.31
N LYS A 156 22.38 10.18 2.56
CA LYS A 156 22.59 11.38 1.73
C LYS A 156 23.65 12.26 2.38
N LYS A 157 24.69 12.63 1.62
CA LYS A 157 25.72 13.58 2.05
C LYS A 157 25.77 14.71 1.02
N GLY A 158 25.15 15.84 1.34
CA GLY A 158 24.94 16.92 0.37
C GLY A 158 24.03 16.47 -0.78
N ARG A 159 24.48 16.63 -2.04
CA ARG A 159 23.73 16.21 -3.23
C ARG A 159 23.92 14.75 -3.62
N THR A 160 24.93 14.06 -3.07
CA THR A 160 25.19 12.66 -3.39
C THR A 160 24.48 11.71 -2.43
N THR A 161 23.95 10.63 -2.99
CA THR A 161 23.29 9.56 -2.23
C THR A 161 24.16 8.31 -2.30
N TYR A 162 24.59 7.81 -1.15
CA TYR A 162 25.37 6.59 -1.02
C TYR A 162 24.47 5.45 -0.54
N ASN A 163 24.53 4.32 -1.23
CA ASN A 163 23.84 3.09 -0.83
C ASN A 163 24.85 2.17 -0.16
N TRP A 164 24.64 1.88 1.12
CA TRP A 164 25.44 0.96 1.90
C TRP A 164 24.65 -0.31 2.13
N THR A 165 25.30 -1.47 2.01
CA THR A 165 24.70 -2.75 2.40
C THR A 165 25.61 -3.43 3.42
N ALA A 166 25.03 -3.91 4.50
CA ALA A 166 25.73 -4.59 5.57
C ALA A 166 24.88 -5.75 6.10
N LEU A 167 25.55 -6.79 6.59
CA LEU A 167 24.92 -7.85 7.38
C LEU A 167 24.97 -7.43 8.84
N VAL A 168 23.81 -7.35 9.47
CA VAL A 168 23.68 -7.01 10.89
C VAL A 168 23.24 -8.25 11.64
N THR A 169 24.06 -8.66 12.59
CA THR A 169 23.79 -9.76 13.50
C THR A 169 23.37 -9.20 14.84
N VAL A 170 22.27 -9.68 15.39
CA VAL A 170 21.73 -9.23 16.69
C VAL A 170 21.36 -10.45 17.54
N CYS A 171 21.59 -10.38 18.84
CA CYS A 171 21.11 -11.39 19.77
C CYS A 171 19.68 -11.08 20.23
N THR A 172 18.77 -12.04 20.09
CA THR A 172 17.40 -11.94 20.61
C THR A 172 17.27 -12.33 22.08
N GLY A 173 18.30 -12.97 22.66
CA GLY A 173 18.33 -13.50 24.03
C GLY A 173 18.49 -12.47 25.16
N GLY A 174 18.43 -11.16 24.86
CA GLY A 174 18.34 -10.07 25.83
C GLY A 174 19.65 -9.41 26.23
N CYS A 175 20.77 -9.68 25.55
CA CYS A 175 22.09 -9.14 25.92
C CYS A 175 22.57 -7.97 25.03
N ASP A 176 21.67 -7.34 24.24
CA ASP A 176 21.92 -6.20 23.34
C ASP A 176 23.12 -6.32 22.39
N PHE A 177 23.68 -7.52 22.25
CA PHE A 177 24.78 -7.78 21.34
C PHE A 177 24.36 -7.50 19.90
N SER A 178 25.12 -6.64 19.23
CA SER A 178 24.98 -6.36 17.82
C SER A 178 26.35 -6.30 17.14
N HIS A 179 26.44 -6.86 15.95
CA HIS A 179 27.67 -6.88 15.17
C HIS A 179 27.34 -6.59 13.70
N VAL A 180 28.14 -5.75 13.06
CA VAL A 180 27.96 -5.35 11.66
C VAL A 180 29.13 -5.86 10.85
N ARG A 181 28.86 -6.67 9.82
CA ARG A 181 29.87 -7.11 8.85
C ARG A 181 29.50 -6.67 7.44
N LYS A 182 30.52 -6.46 6.61
CA LYS A 182 30.29 -6.26 5.17
C LYS A 182 29.81 -7.60 4.57
N PRO A 183 28.87 -7.57 3.61
CA PRO A 183 28.43 -8.76 2.91
C PRO A 183 29.55 -9.40 2.10
#